data_AF-A0AAV0K7Q0-F1
#
_entry.id   AF-A0AAV0K7Q0-F1
#
_cell.length_a   1.000
_cell.length_b   1.000
_cell.length_c   1.000
_cell.angle_alpha   90.00
_cell.angle_beta   90.00
_cell.angle_gamma   90.00
#
_symmetry.space_group_name_H-M   'P 1'
#
loop_
_entity.id
_entity.type
_entity.pdbx_description
1 polymer ?
#
loop_
_entity_poly.entity_id
_entity_poly.type
_entity_poly.pdbx_seq_one_letter_code
_entity_poly.pdbx_strand_id
1 'polypeptide(L)'
;STALELTGTDRIGLLSEVFAVLSDLQCSVADAKVWTHNGRIASLIHVKDSNSGARIEDVQLISVIEARLRNVLKGDNDIRMAVTHTERRLHQMMFADRDYERKPILESVTTNSPVVVTVQNWVERGYSVVNVQAKDRTKLLFDVVCTLTDMGYIVFHATVNTIGDRGYLEFYIRHQDGTPISSEAERQRVILCLEAAVKRRASEGVRLELSTSDRQGLLADVTRTFRENGLNVTRAEVSTMKETAQNVFYVTDVMGKPADGKIIESVREKIGLSYLRVKELPSLVYHKEGGERDEQAVGMAGTVLLSLGSMVRKNLYNLGLIRSYS
;
A
#
# COMPACT_ATOMS: atom_id res chain seq x y z
N SER A 1 6.07 23.51 7.25
CA SER A 1 7.03 22.46 6.87
C SER A 1 7.33 22.57 5.38
N THR A 2 8.50 22.13 4.97
CA THR A 2 8.93 22.00 3.58
C THR A 2 8.71 20.55 3.15
N ALA A 3 8.10 20.32 2.00
CA ALA A 3 7.82 18.96 1.51
C ALA A 3 8.94 18.48 0.60
N LEU A 4 9.42 17.26 0.82
CA LEU A 4 10.41 16.57 0.01
C LEU A 4 9.75 15.36 -0.64
N GLU A 5 9.81 15.28 -1.97
CA GLU A 5 9.43 14.10 -2.74
C GLU A 5 10.67 13.30 -3.10
N LEU A 6 10.66 12.01 -2.77
CA LEU A 6 11.76 11.10 -3.05
C LEU A 6 11.24 9.91 -3.84
N THR A 7 11.79 9.65 -5.02
CA THR A 7 11.62 8.41 -5.79
C THR A 7 12.97 7.78 -6.06
N GLY A 8 12.99 6.46 -6.33
CA GLY A 8 14.24 5.80 -6.70
C GLY A 8 14.20 4.29 -6.56
N THR A 9 15.37 3.67 -6.73
CA THR A 9 15.54 2.23 -6.48
C THR A 9 15.65 1.99 -4.98
N ASP A 10 14.78 1.13 -4.46
CA ASP A 10 14.78 0.74 -3.06
C ASP A 10 15.92 -0.25 -2.74
N ARG A 11 16.42 -0.19 -1.51
CA ARG A 11 17.36 -1.16 -0.94
C ARG A 11 17.21 -1.20 0.57
N ILE A 12 17.57 -2.34 1.16
CA ILE A 12 17.55 -2.51 2.61
C ILE A 12 18.39 -1.40 3.28
N GLY A 13 17.78 -0.71 4.24
CA GLY A 13 18.42 0.36 4.99
C GLY A 13 18.37 1.75 4.35
N LEU A 14 17.80 1.89 3.14
CA LEU A 14 17.68 3.18 2.46
C LEU A 14 16.95 4.23 3.31
N LEU A 15 15.81 3.85 3.90
CA LEU A 15 15.04 4.75 4.74
C LEU A 15 15.82 5.23 5.98
N SER A 16 16.67 4.36 6.55
CA SER A 16 17.55 4.73 7.66
C SER A 16 18.61 5.74 7.24
N GLU A 17 19.19 5.59 6.05
CA GLU A 17 20.14 6.55 5.49
C GLU A 17 19.49 7.91 5.20
N VAL A 18 18.26 7.92 4.68
CA VAL A 18 17.49 9.15 4.46
C VAL A 18 17.25 9.90 5.78
N PHE A 19 16.75 9.20 6.81
CA PHE A 19 16.51 9.85 8.10
C PHE A 19 17.80 10.27 8.81
N ALA A 20 18.91 9.53 8.63
CA ALA A 20 20.22 9.94 9.13
C ALA A 20 20.69 11.26 8.48
N VAL A 21 20.60 11.38 7.14
CA VAL A 21 20.94 12.61 6.44
C VAL A 21 20.11 13.80 6.92
N LEU A 22 18.79 13.63 7.04
CA LEU A 22 17.92 14.69 7.55
C LEU A 22 18.28 15.07 9.00
N SER A 23 18.58 14.08 9.83
CA SER A 23 18.99 14.32 11.21
C SER A 23 20.31 15.11 11.30
N ASP A 24 21.30 14.73 10.49
CA ASP A 24 22.62 15.37 10.43
C ASP A 24 22.54 16.84 9.95
N LEU A 25 21.58 17.12 9.06
CA LEU A 25 21.29 18.47 8.57
C LEU A 25 20.34 19.26 9.48
N GLN A 26 20.10 18.81 10.71
CA GLN A 26 19.21 19.46 11.68
C GLN A 26 17.80 19.72 11.13
N CYS A 27 17.31 18.77 10.32
CA CYS A 27 15.95 18.77 9.83
C CYS A 27 15.10 17.80 10.67
N SER A 28 14.04 18.33 11.28
CA SER A 28 13.04 17.54 11.98
C SER A 28 11.97 17.08 10.97
N VAL A 29 11.54 15.82 11.08
CA VAL A 29 10.48 15.25 10.25
C VAL A 29 9.15 15.39 10.98
N ALA A 30 8.27 16.26 10.48
CA ALA A 30 6.96 16.49 11.08
C ALA A 30 5.91 15.46 10.63
N ASP A 31 5.99 15.03 9.37
CA ASP A 31 5.13 14.01 8.78
C ASP A 31 5.91 13.32 7.67
N ALA A 32 5.72 12.01 7.50
CA ALA A 32 6.24 11.32 6.32
C ALA A 32 5.37 10.13 5.94
N LYS A 33 5.30 9.86 4.64
CA LYS A 33 4.77 8.62 4.10
C LYS A 33 5.79 7.99 3.17
N VAL A 34 6.00 6.70 3.31
CA VAL A 34 6.98 5.92 2.54
C VAL A 34 6.30 4.65 2.07
N TRP A 35 6.35 4.38 0.77
CA TRP A 35 5.92 3.11 0.16
C TRP A 35 7.12 2.49 -0.57
N THR A 36 7.25 1.17 -0.51
CA THR A 36 8.16 0.42 -1.37
C THR A 36 7.42 -0.69 -2.09
N HIS A 37 7.78 -0.93 -3.35
CA HIS A 37 7.21 -2.00 -4.17
C HIS A 37 8.13 -2.35 -5.34
N ASN A 38 8.30 -3.64 -5.64
CA ASN A 38 9.12 -4.15 -6.74
C ASN A 38 10.52 -3.48 -6.86
N GLY A 39 11.16 -3.23 -5.71
CA GLY A 39 12.48 -2.59 -5.65
C GLY A 39 12.48 -1.10 -5.99
N ARG A 40 11.32 -0.43 -5.92
CA ARG A 40 11.16 1.03 -6.02
C ARG A 40 10.68 1.58 -4.69
N ILE A 41 11.04 2.83 -4.41
CA ILE A 41 10.58 3.60 -3.26
C ILE A 41 9.92 4.89 -3.73
N ALA A 42 8.83 5.28 -3.07
CA ALA A 42 8.27 6.62 -3.14
C ALA A 42 8.05 7.14 -1.72
N SER A 43 8.50 8.35 -1.44
CA SER A 43 8.30 8.99 -0.15
C SER A 43 7.95 10.47 -0.28
N LEU A 44 7.00 10.90 0.54
CA LEU A 44 6.73 12.32 0.80
C LEU A 44 7.10 12.60 2.26
N ILE A 45 8.05 13.50 2.49
CA ILE A 45 8.56 13.85 3.81
C ILE A 45 8.38 15.35 4.04
N HIS A 46 7.63 15.71 5.08
CA HIS A 46 7.48 17.10 5.52
C HIS A 46 8.49 17.41 6.61
N VAL A 47 9.50 18.20 6.26
CA VAL A 47 10.58 18.60 7.16
C VAL A 47 10.38 20.03 7.70
N LYS A 48 10.98 20.31 8.85
CA LYS A 48 11.09 21.62 9.49
C LYS A 48 12.51 21.80 10.00
N ASP A 49 12.93 23.04 10.17
CA ASP A 49 14.20 23.33 10.84
C ASP A 49 14.08 22.92 12.32
N SER A 50 15.03 22.13 12.82
CA SER A 50 14.95 21.58 14.18
C SER A 50 15.15 22.63 15.28
N ASN A 51 15.89 23.71 15.01
CA ASN A 51 16.21 24.72 16.01
C ASN A 51 15.06 25.71 16.21
N SER A 52 14.43 26.11 15.11
CA SER A 52 13.35 27.10 15.09
C SER A 52 11.95 26.49 15.05
N GLY A 53 11.84 25.22 14.62
CA GLY A 53 10.55 24.60 14.30
C GLY A 53 9.86 25.20 13.05
N ALA A 54 10.53 26.14 12.37
CA ALA A 54 9.97 26.88 11.25
C ALA A 54 10.07 26.09 9.94
N ARG A 55 9.43 26.63 8.90
CA ARG A 55 9.60 26.15 7.53
C ARG A 55 11.04 26.44 7.09
N ILE A 56 11.66 25.47 6.41
CA ILE A 56 12.97 25.67 5.79
C ILE A 56 12.76 26.49 4.52
N GLU A 57 13.20 27.75 4.55
CA GLU A 57 13.13 28.68 3.41
C GLU A 57 14.52 29.01 2.83
N ASP A 58 15.59 28.65 3.55
CA ASP A 58 16.95 28.84 3.09
C ASP A 58 17.25 27.96 1.87
N VAL A 59 17.44 28.63 0.72
CA VAL A 59 17.74 28.01 -0.56
C VAL A 59 19.05 27.23 -0.54
N GLN A 60 20.06 27.69 0.20
CA GLN A 60 21.35 27.00 0.31
C GLN A 60 21.19 25.70 1.08
N LEU A 61 20.49 25.74 2.22
CA LEU A 61 20.20 24.54 3.00
C LEU A 61 19.37 23.53 2.19
N ILE A 62 18.36 23.99 1.45
CA ILE A 62 17.57 23.14 0.55
C ILE A 62 18.47 22.47 -0.48
N SER A 63 19.35 23.22 -1.15
CA SER A 63 20.28 22.67 -2.13
C SER A 63 21.21 21.59 -1.53
N VAL A 64 21.70 21.81 -0.30
CA VAL A 64 22.51 20.83 0.43
C VAL A 64 21.71 19.57 0.75
N ILE A 65 20.47 19.71 1.23
CA ILE A 65 19.57 18.57 1.51
C ILE A 65 19.37 17.75 0.23
N GLU A 66 19.01 18.41 -0.86
CA GLU A 66 18.81 17.76 -2.16
C GLU A 66 20.06 17.02 -2.63
N ALA A 67 21.23 17.67 -2.59
CA ALA A 67 22.48 17.06 -3.02
C ALA A 67 22.83 15.82 -2.19
N ARG A 68 22.67 15.89 -0.86
CA ARG A 68 22.91 14.75 0.05
C ARG A 68 21.94 13.61 -0.21
N LEU A 69 20.65 13.88 -0.37
CA LEU A 69 19.64 12.86 -0.62
C LEU A 69 19.79 12.21 -2.01
N ARG A 70 20.18 12.97 -3.04
CA ARG A 70 20.49 12.41 -4.37
C ARG A 70 21.62 11.39 -4.31
N ASN A 71 22.67 11.65 -3.53
CA ASN A 71 23.77 10.69 -3.34
C ASN A 71 23.29 9.38 -2.70
N VAL A 72 22.34 9.47 -1.77
CA VAL A 72 21.74 8.29 -1.13
C VAL A 72 20.86 7.52 -2.11
N LEU A 73 20.08 8.20 -2.95
CA LEU A 73 19.09 7.56 -3.83
C LEU A 73 19.66 6.99 -5.14
N LYS A 74 20.94 7.24 -5.47
CA LYS A 74 21.66 6.68 -6.64
C LYS A 74 20.82 6.66 -7.93
N GLY A 75 20.29 7.80 -8.36
CA GLY A 75 19.47 7.90 -9.57
C GLY A 75 19.06 9.33 -9.93
N ASP A 76 18.56 9.50 -11.16
CA ASP A 76 17.99 10.75 -11.68
C ASP A 76 16.59 10.93 -11.07
N ASN A 77 16.50 11.76 -10.03
CA ASN A 77 15.32 11.85 -9.17
C ASN A 77 14.80 13.28 -9.10
N ASP A 78 13.47 13.41 -9.07
CA ASP A 78 12.76 14.68 -9.09
C ASP A 78 12.27 15.01 -7.67
N ILE A 79 12.78 16.09 -7.08
CA ILE A 79 12.34 16.59 -5.76
C ILE A 79 11.42 17.76 -6.06
N ARG A 80 10.11 17.58 -5.82
CA ARG A 80 9.10 18.62 -6.08
C ARG A 80 8.34 19.01 -4.82
N MET A 81 7.86 20.25 -4.83
CA MET A 81 7.13 20.86 -3.72
C MET A 81 5.65 21.09 -4.10
N ALA A 82 4.78 20.81 -3.12
CA ALA A 82 3.33 21.08 -3.07
C ALA A 82 2.41 19.93 -3.54
N VAL A 83 1.74 19.29 -2.56
CA VAL A 83 0.61 18.39 -2.81
C VAL A 83 -0.37 18.44 -1.65
N THR A 84 -1.67 18.58 -1.93
CA THR A 84 -2.77 18.55 -0.96
C THR A 84 -3.22 17.13 -0.58
N HIS A 85 -2.90 16.12 -1.40
CA HIS A 85 -3.26 14.71 -1.17
C HIS A 85 -2.05 13.77 -1.25
N THR A 86 -1.34 13.58 -0.12
CA THR A 86 -0.12 12.77 -0.03
C THR A 86 -0.21 11.41 -0.70
N GLU A 87 -1.30 10.68 -0.46
CA GLU A 87 -1.43 9.32 -0.99
C GLU A 87 -1.69 9.28 -2.48
N ARG A 88 -2.42 10.27 -3.02
CA ARG A 88 -2.61 10.44 -4.45
C ARG A 88 -1.26 10.73 -5.13
N ARG A 89 -0.42 11.54 -4.49
CA ARG A 89 0.92 11.82 -5.03
C ARG A 89 1.81 10.59 -5.02
N LEU A 90 1.86 9.85 -3.91
CA LEU A 90 2.63 8.61 -3.85
C LEU A 90 2.21 7.61 -4.94
N HIS A 91 0.90 7.57 -5.24
CA HIS A 91 0.36 6.78 -6.33
C HIS A 91 0.97 7.17 -7.69
N GLN A 92 0.99 8.48 -7.98
CA GLN A 92 1.55 9.05 -9.21
C GLN A 92 3.05 8.87 -9.30
N MET A 93 3.77 9.06 -8.19
CA MET A 93 5.22 8.88 -8.10
C MET A 93 5.60 7.45 -8.46
N MET A 94 4.97 6.46 -7.81
CA MET A 94 5.25 5.04 -8.10
C MET A 94 4.87 4.66 -9.54
N PHE A 95 3.75 5.17 -10.05
CA PHE A 95 3.34 4.92 -11.44
C PHE A 95 4.32 5.50 -12.47
N ALA A 96 4.74 6.76 -12.29
CA ALA A 96 5.74 7.40 -13.14
C ALA A 96 7.08 6.66 -13.11
N ASP A 97 7.41 6.08 -11.95
CA ASP A 97 8.61 5.30 -11.69
C ASP A 97 8.53 3.83 -12.17
N ARG A 98 7.38 3.45 -12.74
CA ARG A 98 7.10 2.16 -13.38
C ARG A 98 7.33 0.95 -12.46
N ASP A 99 6.87 1.05 -11.21
CA ASP A 99 6.89 -0.05 -10.24
C ASP A 99 6.22 -1.33 -10.77
N TYR A 100 5.26 -1.20 -11.68
CA TYR A 100 4.54 -2.31 -12.32
C TYR A 100 5.33 -3.09 -13.38
N GLU A 101 6.45 -2.57 -13.92
CA GLU A 101 7.24 -3.26 -14.95
C GLU A 101 8.27 -4.24 -14.37
N ARG A 102 8.66 -4.07 -13.10
CA ARG A 102 9.69 -4.90 -12.46
C ARG A 102 9.07 -6.10 -11.75
N LYS A 103 9.69 -7.27 -11.92
CA LYS A 103 9.48 -8.39 -10.99
C LYS A 103 10.10 -8.02 -9.64
N PRO A 104 9.50 -8.46 -8.52
CA PRO A 104 10.11 -8.22 -7.22
C PRO A 104 11.53 -8.82 -7.21
N ILE A 105 12.48 -8.11 -6.58
CA ILE A 105 13.88 -8.60 -6.44
C ILE A 105 13.89 -9.97 -5.74
N LEU A 106 12.86 -10.23 -4.93
CA LEU A 106 12.61 -11.47 -4.22
C LEU A 106 11.14 -11.85 -4.46
N GLU A 107 10.88 -12.94 -5.16
CA GLU A 107 9.51 -13.48 -5.25
C GLU A 107 9.04 -13.84 -3.84
N SER A 108 8.11 -13.05 -3.28
CA SER A 108 7.42 -13.45 -2.07
C SER A 108 6.52 -14.63 -2.44
N VAL A 109 7.00 -15.84 -2.14
CA VAL A 109 6.26 -17.12 -2.33
C VAL A 109 5.00 -17.18 -1.43
N THR A 110 4.71 -16.14 -0.65
CA THR A 110 3.78 -16.21 0.48
C THR A 110 2.69 -15.14 0.41
N THR A 111 1.79 -15.23 -0.57
CA THR A 111 0.40 -14.78 -0.36
C THR A 111 -0.56 -15.76 -1.02
N ASN A 112 -1.25 -16.57 -0.21
CA ASN A 112 -2.32 -17.50 -0.63
C ASN A 112 -3.61 -16.80 -1.13
N SER A 113 -3.60 -15.48 -1.31
CA SER A 113 -4.72 -14.74 -1.89
C SER A 113 -4.20 -13.82 -3.00
N PRO A 114 -4.09 -14.34 -4.24
CA PRO A 114 -3.64 -13.52 -5.35
C PRO A 114 -4.63 -12.38 -5.59
N VAL A 115 -4.09 -11.19 -5.85
CA VAL A 115 -4.82 -10.12 -6.54
C VAL A 115 -5.11 -10.65 -7.94
N VAL A 116 -6.37 -10.71 -8.31
CA VAL A 116 -6.79 -11.15 -9.65
C VAL A 116 -7.40 -9.94 -10.35
N VAL A 117 -6.79 -9.55 -11.47
CA VAL A 117 -7.32 -8.50 -12.34
C VAL A 117 -7.67 -9.14 -13.68
N THR A 118 -8.91 -8.96 -14.12
CA THR A 118 -9.32 -9.34 -15.47
C THR A 118 -9.88 -8.13 -16.20
N VAL A 119 -9.61 -8.09 -17.51
CA VAL A 119 -10.03 -7.01 -18.38
C VAL A 119 -10.73 -7.64 -19.57
N GLN A 120 -11.99 -7.26 -19.78
CA GLN A 120 -12.83 -7.70 -20.87
C GLN A 120 -13.18 -6.51 -21.75
N ASN A 121 -12.98 -6.64 -23.05
CA ASN A 121 -13.34 -5.60 -23.99
C ASN A 121 -14.73 -5.83 -24.57
N TRP A 122 -15.61 -4.84 -24.46
CA TRP A 122 -16.94 -4.85 -25.06
C TRP A 122 -16.99 -3.84 -26.22
N VAL A 123 -16.29 -4.19 -27.32
CA VAL A 123 -16.11 -3.31 -28.49
C VAL A 123 -17.45 -2.80 -29.03
N GLU A 124 -18.45 -3.67 -29.14
CA GLU A 124 -19.80 -3.32 -29.62
C GLU A 124 -20.50 -2.25 -28.77
N ARG A 125 -20.14 -2.16 -27.49
CA ARG A 125 -20.69 -1.17 -26.54
C ARG A 125 -19.76 0.02 -26.32
N GLY A 126 -18.59 0.03 -26.95
CA GLY A 126 -17.59 1.10 -26.87
C GLY A 126 -16.96 1.27 -25.49
N TYR A 127 -16.88 0.23 -24.65
CA TYR A 127 -16.22 0.29 -23.35
C TYR A 127 -15.51 -1.02 -22.98
N SER A 128 -14.67 -0.96 -21.96
CA SER A 128 -14.05 -2.14 -21.36
C SER A 128 -14.52 -2.32 -19.91
N VAL A 129 -14.56 -3.57 -19.45
CA VAL A 129 -14.91 -3.94 -18.09
C VAL A 129 -13.67 -4.48 -17.39
N VAL A 130 -13.33 -3.89 -16.25
CA VAL A 130 -12.22 -4.29 -15.41
C VAL A 130 -12.80 -4.91 -14.14
N ASN A 131 -12.39 -6.14 -13.84
CA ASN A 131 -12.72 -6.81 -12.59
C ASN A 131 -11.46 -6.93 -11.75
N VAL A 132 -11.54 -6.49 -10.49
CA VAL A 132 -10.47 -6.60 -9.49
C VAL A 132 -10.99 -7.41 -8.33
N GLN A 133 -10.29 -8.49 -8.00
CA GLN A 133 -10.55 -9.31 -6.81
C GLN A 133 -9.31 -9.33 -5.94
N ALA A 134 -9.44 -8.85 -4.70
CA ALA A 134 -8.33 -8.78 -3.76
C ALA A 134 -8.83 -8.94 -2.32
N LYS A 135 -7.91 -9.14 -1.37
CA LYS A 135 -8.25 -9.02 0.05
C LYS A 135 -8.81 -7.63 0.30
N ASP A 136 -9.97 -7.54 0.92
CA ASP A 136 -10.59 -6.27 1.26
C ASP A 136 -9.72 -5.53 2.29
N ARG A 137 -9.58 -4.23 2.07
CA ARG A 137 -8.83 -3.34 2.95
C ARG A 137 -9.24 -1.90 2.69
N THR A 138 -9.02 -1.09 3.71
CA THR A 138 -9.10 0.36 3.61
C THR A 138 -8.34 0.84 2.38
N LYS A 139 -9.03 1.63 1.54
CA LYS A 139 -8.52 2.26 0.32
C LYS A 139 -8.30 1.35 -0.89
N LEU A 140 -8.77 0.10 -0.87
CA LEU A 140 -8.73 -0.76 -2.07
C LEU A 140 -9.39 -0.09 -3.29
N LEU A 141 -10.62 0.42 -3.13
CA LEU A 141 -11.33 1.16 -4.18
C LEU A 141 -10.55 2.41 -4.65
N PHE A 142 -9.96 3.15 -3.69
CA PHE A 142 -9.18 4.35 -3.99
C PHE A 142 -7.97 4.03 -4.88
N ASP A 143 -7.23 2.95 -4.58
CA ASP A 143 -6.05 2.57 -5.34
C ASP A 143 -6.42 2.18 -6.78
N VAL A 144 -7.52 1.42 -6.96
CA VAL A 144 -8.01 1.03 -8.29
C VAL A 144 -8.43 2.26 -9.11
N VAL A 145 -9.26 3.14 -8.55
CA VAL A 145 -9.74 4.33 -9.26
C VAL A 145 -8.60 5.29 -9.58
N CYS A 146 -7.66 5.49 -8.65
CA CYS A 146 -6.46 6.29 -8.88
C CYS A 146 -5.63 5.74 -10.04
N THR A 147 -5.44 4.42 -10.10
CA THR A 147 -4.70 3.77 -11.18
C THR A 147 -5.37 3.97 -12.52
N LEU A 148 -6.66 3.69 -12.61
CA LEU A 148 -7.42 3.88 -13.85
C LEU A 148 -7.36 5.34 -14.32
N THR A 149 -7.48 6.29 -13.39
CA THR A 149 -7.40 7.72 -13.69
C THR A 149 -6.00 8.13 -14.16
N ASP A 150 -4.93 7.65 -13.50
CA ASP A 150 -3.54 7.94 -13.89
C ASP A 150 -3.19 7.36 -15.26
N MET A 151 -3.84 6.27 -15.64
CA MET A 151 -3.72 5.65 -16.96
C MET A 151 -4.60 6.32 -18.02
N GLY A 152 -5.33 7.39 -17.69
CA GLY A 152 -6.17 8.11 -18.64
C GLY A 152 -7.55 7.47 -18.90
N TYR A 153 -8.02 6.58 -18.03
CA TYR A 153 -9.37 6.02 -18.13
C TYR A 153 -10.39 6.79 -17.29
N ILE A 154 -11.58 6.91 -17.84
CA ILE A 154 -12.78 7.43 -17.19
C ILE A 154 -13.61 6.24 -16.71
N VAL A 155 -13.88 6.19 -15.40
CA VAL A 155 -14.83 5.25 -14.80
C VAL A 155 -16.22 5.90 -14.83
N PHE A 156 -17.16 5.32 -15.59
CA PHE A 156 -18.53 5.85 -15.68
C PHE A 156 -19.57 4.99 -14.96
N HIS A 157 -19.24 3.74 -14.64
CA HIS A 157 -20.05 2.88 -13.78
C HIS A 157 -19.14 1.93 -13.00
N ALA A 158 -19.54 1.59 -11.78
CA ALA A 158 -18.82 0.65 -10.95
C ALA A 158 -19.78 -0.11 -10.02
N THR A 159 -19.49 -1.38 -9.80
CA THR A 159 -20.12 -2.22 -8.77
C THR A 159 -19.05 -2.66 -7.79
N VAL A 160 -19.27 -2.43 -6.50
CA VAL A 160 -18.31 -2.76 -5.44
C VAL A 160 -19.01 -3.61 -4.40
N ASN A 161 -18.51 -4.81 -4.19
CA ASN A 161 -19.03 -5.77 -3.22
C ASN A 161 -17.90 -6.31 -2.35
N THR A 162 -18.20 -6.63 -1.10
CA THR A 162 -17.30 -7.37 -0.22
C THR A 162 -17.98 -8.67 0.19
N ILE A 163 -17.31 -9.80 0.01
CA ILE A 163 -17.78 -11.13 0.44
C ILE A 163 -16.66 -11.76 1.28
N GLY A 164 -16.95 -12.01 2.56
CA GLY A 164 -15.93 -12.46 3.51
C GLY A 164 -14.84 -11.40 3.69
N ASP A 165 -13.58 -11.79 3.51
CA ASP A 165 -12.41 -10.91 3.56
C ASP A 165 -11.95 -10.45 2.17
N ARG A 166 -12.76 -10.64 1.12
CA ARG A 166 -12.40 -10.28 -0.27
C ARG A 166 -13.32 -9.19 -0.83
N GLY A 167 -12.70 -8.21 -1.45
CA GLY A 167 -13.36 -7.19 -2.26
C GLY A 167 -13.45 -7.62 -3.72
N TYR A 168 -14.62 -7.41 -4.32
CA TYR A 168 -14.94 -7.66 -5.72
C TYR A 168 -15.38 -6.32 -6.33
N LEU A 169 -14.55 -5.79 -7.21
CA LEU A 169 -14.75 -4.48 -7.81
C LEU A 169 -14.84 -4.62 -9.33
N GLU A 170 -15.99 -4.27 -9.89
CA GLU A 170 -16.23 -4.24 -11.33
C GLU A 170 -16.32 -2.78 -11.79
N PHE A 171 -15.53 -2.39 -12.78
CA PHE A 171 -15.49 -1.03 -13.33
C PHE A 171 -15.74 -1.04 -14.82
N TYR A 172 -16.60 -0.14 -15.28
CA TYR A 172 -16.86 0.10 -16.69
C TYR A 172 -16.10 1.36 -17.08
N ILE A 173 -15.16 1.20 -18.00
CA ILE A 173 -14.18 2.22 -18.34
C ILE A 173 -14.13 2.52 -19.83
N ARG A 174 -13.74 3.74 -20.16
CA ARG A 174 -13.29 4.16 -21.49
C ARG A 174 -12.06 5.02 -21.33
N HIS A 175 -11.16 5.00 -22.31
CA HIS A 175 -10.06 5.95 -22.34
C HIS A 175 -10.62 7.37 -22.54
N GLN A 176 -9.85 8.40 -22.14
CA GLN A 176 -10.26 9.81 -22.23
C GLN A 176 -10.59 10.26 -23.66
N ASP A 177 -10.05 9.57 -24.67
CA ASP A 177 -10.39 9.76 -26.09
C ASP A 177 -11.72 9.11 -26.51
N GLY A 178 -12.41 8.43 -25.58
CA GLY A 178 -13.68 7.75 -25.79
C GLY A 178 -13.58 6.30 -26.25
N THR A 179 -12.36 5.78 -26.50
CA THR A 179 -12.16 4.41 -26.99
C THR A 179 -12.14 3.39 -25.86
N PRO A 180 -12.56 2.13 -26.11
CA PRO A 180 -12.25 1.02 -25.21
C PRO A 180 -10.77 0.63 -25.33
N ILE A 181 -10.30 -0.20 -24.40
CA ILE A 181 -8.96 -0.81 -24.50
C ILE A 181 -8.83 -1.53 -25.84
N SER A 182 -7.84 -1.16 -26.63
CA SER A 182 -7.78 -1.48 -28.06
C SER A 182 -6.77 -2.57 -28.40
N SER A 183 -5.76 -2.78 -27.54
CA SER A 183 -4.66 -3.72 -27.79
C SER A 183 -4.36 -4.62 -26.60
N GLU A 184 -3.76 -5.78 -26.87
CA GLU A 184 -3.33 -6.71 -25.83
C GLU A 184 -2.22 -6.11 -24.94
N ALA A 185 -1.34 -5.30 -25.51
CA ALA A 185 -0.28 -4.62 -24.75
C ALA A 185 -0.86 -3.57 -23.77
N GLU A 186 -1.88 -2.83 -24.19
CA GLU A 186 -2.63 -1.90 -23.35
C GLU A 186 -3.37 -2.65 -22.24
N ARG A 187 -4.08 -3.72 -22.60
CA ARG A 187 -4.77 -4.63 -21.66
C ARG A 187 -3.80 -5.15 -20.59
N GLN A 188 -2.65 -5.68 -21.00
CA GLN A 188 -1.65 -6.22 -20.08
C GLN A 188 -1.08 -5.12 -19.17
N ARG A 189 -0.86 -3.91 -19.70
CA ARG A 189 -0.42 -2.76 -18.91
C ARG A 189 -1.45 -2.41 -17.83
N VAL A 190 -2.74 -2.37 -18.16
CA VAL A 190 -3.81 -2.11 -17.18
C VAL A 190 -3.80 -3.14 -16.06
N ILE A 191 -3.66 -4.42 -16.40
CA ILE A 191 -3.56 -5.52 -15.43
C ILE A 191 -2.36 -5.30 -14.49
N LEU A 192 -1.16 -5.08 -15.05
CA LEU A 192 0.06 -4.90 -14.27
C LEU A 192 -0.01 -3.69 -13.34
N CYS A 193 -0.49 -2.54 -13.84
CA CYS A 193 -0.64 -1.33 -13.05
C CYS A 193 -1.60 -1.53 -11.88
N LEU A 194 -2.75 -2.18 -12.12
CA LEU A 194 -3.74 -2.45 -11.07
C LEU A 194 -3.22 -3.44 -10.04
N GLU A 195 -2.57 -4.52 -10.47
CA GLU A 195 -1.94 -5.45 -9.55
C GLU A 195 -0.89 -4.77 -8.67
N ALA A 196 0.00 -3.98 -9.27
CA ALA A 196 1.03 -3.25 -8.53
C ALA A 196 0.42 -2.27 -7.52
N ALA A 197 -0.60 -1.50 -7.93
CA ALA A 197 -1.28 -0.55 -7.07
C ALA A 197 -1.98 -1.21 -5.87
N VAL A 198 -2.59 -2.39 -6.08
CA VAL A 198 -3.21 -3.14 -4.99
C VAL A 198 -2.16 -3.76 -4.07
N LYS A 199 -1.12 -4.40 -4.64
CA LYS A 199 -0.06 -5.11 -3.91
C LYS A 199 0.81 -4.17 -3.07
N ARG A 200 1.24 -3.02 -3.61
CA ARG A 200 2.10 -2.06 -2.87
C ARG A 200 1.48 -1.48 -1.59
N ARG A 201 0.16 -1.55 -1.45
CA ARG A 201 -0.56 -1.16 -0.23
C ARG A 201 -1.24 -2.32 0.48
N ALA A 202 -1.09 -3.54 -0.02
CA ALA A 202 -1.39 -4.73 0.76
C ALA A 202 -0.40 -4.75 1.92
N SER A 203 -0.92 -4.69 3.14
CA SER A 203 -0.09 -4.68 4.35
C SER A 203 0.57 -6.04 4.53
N GLU A 204 1.71 -6.25 3.89
CA GLU A 204 2.55 -7.42 4.10
C GLU A 204 3.55 -7.15 5.23
N GLY A 205 3.77 -8.15 6.08
CA GLY A 205 4.69 -8.07 7.22
C GLY A 205 4.04 -7.71 8.56
N VAL A 206 4.91 -7.47 9.55
CA VAL A 206 4.53 -7.16 10.93
C VAL A 206 4.33 -5.66 11.06
N ARG A 207 3.22 -5.25 11.70
CA ARG A 207 2.92 -3.84 11.94
C ARG A 207 3.42 -3.41 13.31
N LEU A 208 4.38 -2.50 13.31
CA LEU A 208 4.98 -1.91 14.50
C LEU A 208 4.47 -0.48 14.69
N GLU A 209 3.92 -0.17 15.85
CA GLU A 209 3.52 1.17 16.26
C GLU A 209 4.52 1.72 17.28
N LEU A 210 5.22 2.79 16.93
CA LEU A 210 6.07 3.54 17.84
C LEU A 210 5.27 4.73 18.41
N SER A 211 5.24 4.84 19.73
CA SER A 211 4.70 5.99 20.45
C SER A 211 5.66 6.40 21.56
N THR A 212 6.35 7.53 21.37
CA THR A 212 7.34 8.04 22.32
C THR A 212 7.52 9.55 22.17
N SER A 213 8.16 10.20 23.14
CA SER A 213 8.56 11.61 23.02
C SER A 213 9.44 11.80 21.80
N ASP A 214 9.10 12.77 20.96
CA ASP A 214 9.87 13.06 19.77
C ASP A 214 11.21 13.72 20.16
N ARG A 215 12.26 13.40 19.42
CA ARG A 215 13.60 13.95 19.62
C ARG A 215 14.38 13.94 18.33
N GLN A 216 15.36 14.84 18.22
CA GLN A 216 16.29 14.83 17.09
C GLN A 216 16.94 13.45 16.95
N GLY A 217 16.95 12.93 15.72
CA GLY A 217 17.53 11.63 15.38
C GLY A 217 16.67 10.40 15.71
N LEU A 218 15.49 10.54 16.34
CA LEU A 218 14.65 9.38 16.73
C LEU A 218 14.39 8.41 15.58
N LEU A 219 13.95 8.93 14.42
CA LEU A 219 13.65 8.10 13.25
C LEU A 219 14.90 7.42 12.69
N ALA A 220 16.04 8.09 12.71
CA ALA A 220 17.31 7.53 12.25
C ALA A 220 17.73 6.35 13.15
N ASP A 221 17.63 6.51 14.47
CA ASP A 221 17.99 5.47 15.45
C ASP A 221 17.06 4.25 15.36
N VAL A 222 15.75 4.48 15.27
CA VAL A 222 14.75 3.41 15.19
C VAL A 222 14.90 2.61 13.91
N THR A 223 14.99 3.29 12.76
CA THR A 223 15.15 2.62 11.46
C THR A 223 16.53 1.99 11.29
N ARG A 224 17.57 2.52 11.93
CA ARG A 224 18.88 1.88 12.02
C ARG A 224 18.78 0.58 12.82
N THR A 225 18.09 0.59 13.95
CA THR A 225 17.84 -0.62 14.74
C THR A 225 17.11 -1.67 13.92
N PHE A 226 16.11 -1.30 13.12
CA PHE A 226 15.44 -2.24 12.20
C PHE A 226 16.43 -2.87 11.22
N ARG A 227 17.21 -2.03 10.51
CA ARG A 227 18.21 -2.47 9.54
C ARG A 227 19.24 -3.42 10.15
N GLU A 228 19.80 -3.08 11.31
CA GLU A 228 20.85 -3.85 11.98
C GLU A 228 20.37 -5.22 12.48
N ASN A 229 19.06 -5.39 12.68
CA ASN A 229 18.45 -6.67 13.05
C ASN A 229 17.84 -7.39 11.83
N GLY A 230 18.14 -6.96 10.60
CA GLY A 230 17.68 -7.63 9.39
C GLY A 230 16.20 -7.41 9.05
N LEU A 231 15.59 -6.35 9.58
CA LEU A 231 14.25 -5.94 9.20
C LEU A 231 14.29 -4.95 8.04
N ASN A 232 13.40 -5.17 7.06
CA ASN A 232 13.17 -4.25 5.97
C ASN A 232 11.85 -3.50 6.18
N VAL A 233 11.83 -2.19 5.95
CA VAL A 233 10.62 -1.36 6.07
C VAL A 233 9.95 -1.26 4.71
N THR A 234 8.77 -1.85 4.54
CA THR A 234 8.00 -1.82 3.28
C THR A 234 7.05 -0.63 3.21
N ARG A 235 6.62 -0.14 4.37
CA ARG A 235 5.80 1.07 4.49
C ARG A 235 6.07 1.76 5.81
N ALA A 236 6.08 3.09 5.77
CA ALA A 236 6.13 3.92 6.97
C ALA A 236 5.09 5.04 6.89
N GLU A 237 4.45 5.30 8.01
CA GLU A 237 3.64 6.47 8.28
C GLU A 237 4.20 7.12 9.53
N VAL A 238 4.78 8.30 9.37
CA VAL A 238 5.42 9.06 10.43
C VAL A 238 4.59 10.29 10.68
N SER A 239 4.31 10.56 11.95
CA SER A 239 3.64 11.80 12.32
C SER A 239 4.13 12.24 13.69
N THR A 240 4.45 13.51 13.82
CA THR A 240 4.72 14.12 15.12
C THR A 240 3.54 15.00 15.49
N MET A 241 2.85 14.63 16.57
CA MET A 241 1.76 15.43 17.14
C MET A 241 2.21 16.03 18.46
N LYS A 242 2.29 17.37 18.49
CA LYS A 242 2.87 18.13 19.62
C LYS A 242 4.34 17.72 19.85
N GLU A 243 4.61 16.97 20.91
CA GLU A 243 5.94 16.49 21.31
C GLU A 243 6.02 14.96 21.26
N THR A 244 5.04 14.29 20.67
CA THR A 244 4.97 12.83 20.62
C THR A 244 5.07 12.38 19.17
N ALA A 245 6.04 11.51 18.91
CA ALA A 245 6.16 10.79 17.67
C ALA A 245 5.19 9.60 17.69
N GLN A 246 4.29 9.55 16.71
CA GLN A 246 3.34 8.46 16.48
C GLN A 246 3.60 7.90 15.09
N ASN A 247 4.37 6.82 15.05
CA ASN A 247 4.86 6.25 13.80
C ASN A 247 4.38 4.81 13.64
N VAL A 248 4.02 4.45 12.41
CA VAL A 248 3.63 3.10 12.04
C VAL A 248 4.59 2.61 10.98
N PHE A 249 5.20 1.45 11.23
CA PHE A 249 6.09 0.77 10.29
C PHE A 249 5.53 -0.60 9.97
N TYR A 250 5.53 -0.95 8.69
CA TYR A 250 5.30 -2.32 8.23
C TYR A 250 6.66 -2.90 7.88
N VAL A 251 7.01 -4.01 8.55
CA VAL A 251 8.33 -4.62 8.43
C VAL A 251 8.26 -6.07 8.00
N THR A 252 9.19 -6.46 7.14
CA THR A 252 9.44 -7.84 6.71
C THR A 252 10.86 -8.24 7.09
N ASP A 253 11.21 -9.50 6.92
CA ASP A 253 12.62 -9.88 6.83
C ASP A 253 13.26 -9.33 5.53
N VAL A 254 14.56 -9.55 5.37
CA VAL A 254 15.33 -9.17 4.17
C VAL A 254 14.87 -9.89 2.89
N MET A 255 14.11 -10.99 3.01
CA MET A 255 13.58 -11.79 1.91
C MET A 255 12.15 -11.38 1.53
N GLY A 256 11.57 -10.38 2.19
CA GLY A 256 10.20 -9.93 1.97
C GLY A 256 9.13 -10.81 2.64
N LYS A 257 9.52 -11.72 3.54
CA LYS A 257 8.59 -12.59 4.29
C LYS A 257 8.25 -11.97 5.65
N PRO A 258 7.18 -12.43 6.32
CA PRO A 258 6.91 -12.04 7.70
C PRO A 258 8.13 -12.29 8.59
N ALA A 259 8.56 -11.26 9.33
CA ALA A 259 9.73 -11.35 10.19
C ALA A 259 9.50 -12.32 11.37
N ASP A 260 10.55 -13.02 11.79
CA ASP A 260 10.50 -13.91 12.96
C ASP A 260 10.16 -13.11 14.23
N GLY A 261 9.21 -13.62 15.01
CA GLY A 261 8.80 -13.03 16.28
C GLY A 261 9.98 -12.81 17.24
N LYS A 262 11.01 -13.66 17.25
CA LYS A 262 12.20 -13.46 18.08
C LYS A 262 13.00 -12.20 17.69
N ILE A 263 13.11 -11.94 16.38
CA ILE A 263 13.76 -10.73 15.87
C ILE A 263 12.93 -9.50 16.26
N ILE A 264 11.60 -9.59 16.11
CA ILE A 264 10.68 -8.53 16.51
C ILE A 264 10.82 -8.22 18.01
N GLU A 265 10.83 -9.22 18.88
CA GLU A 265 11.01 -9.01 20.32
C GLU A 265 12.38 -8.40 20.65
N SER A 266 13.47 -8.87 20.04
CA SER A 266 14.80 -8.27 20.25
C SER A 266 14.87 -6.79 19.85
N VAL A 267 14.21 -6.43 18.74
CA VAL A 267 14.10 -5.02 18.31
C VAL A 267 13.29 -4.19 19.30
N ARG A 268 12.20 -4.75 19.83
CA ARG A 268 11.38 -4.07 20.85
C ARG A 268 12.13 -3.91 22.16
N GLU A 269 12.96 -4.87 22.56
CA GLU A 269 13.81 -4.73 23.74
C GLU A 269 14.83 -3.60 23.58
N LYS A 270 15.45 -3.48 22.40
CA LYS A 270 16.43 -2.41 22.09
C LYS A 270 15.80 -1.01 22.05
N ILE A 271 14.59 -0.88 21.48
CA ILE A 271 13.90 0.42 21.36
C ILE A 271 13.12 0.77 22.64
N GLY A 272 12.56 -0.24 23.31
CA GLY A 272 11.70 -0.12 24.48
C GLY A 272 10.33 -0.77 24.24
N LEU A 273 10.02 -1.79 25.05
CA LEU A 273 8.80 -2.61 24.94
C LEU A 273 7.51 -1.79 25.08
N SER A 274 7.54 -0.71 25.86
CA SER A 274 6.41 0.21 26.09
C SER A 274 6.19 1.18 24.93
N TYR A 275 7.26 1.50 24.19
CA TYR A 275 7.25 2.47 23.10
C TYR A 275 6.92 1.82 21.76
N LEU A 276 7.44 0.62 21.50
CA LEU A 276 7.25 -0.10 20.24
C LEU A 276 6.30 -1.30 20.42
N ARG A 277 5.06 -1.12 19.97
CA ARG A 277 3.99 -2.13 20.07
C ARG A 277 3.86 -2.90 18.76
N VAL A 278 3.66 -4.20 18.87
CA VAL A 278 3.23 -5.03 17.74
C VAL A 278 1.71 -4.99 17.70
N LYS A 279 1.12 -4.68 16.55
CA LYS A 279 -0.31 -4.87 16.32
C LYS A 279 -0.48 -6.02 15.36
N GLU A 280 -1.10 -7.10 15.81
CA GLU A 280 -1.54 -8.16 14.92
C GLU A 280 -2.51 -7.59 13.88
N LEU A 281 -2.28 -7.90 12.60
CA LEU A 281 -3.26 -7.61 11.55
C LEU A 281 -4.56 -8.37 11.89
N PRO A 282 -5.75 -7.79 11.68
CA PRO A 282 -7.00 -8.52 11.89
C PRO A 282 -7.02 -9.82 11.07
N SER A 283 -7.36 -10.89 11.79
CA SER A 283 -7.67 -12.28 11.41
C SER A 283 -6.53 -13.15 10.86
N LEU A 284 -5.66 -13.62 11.76
CA LEU A 284 -5.33 -15.04 11.82
C LEU A 284 -6.43 -15.73 12.65
N VAL A 285 -7.46 -16.25 11.98
CA VAL A 285 -8.29 -17.27 12.62
C VAL A 285 -7.43 -18.53 12.61
N TYR A 286 -6.69 -18.73 13.70
CA TYR A 286 -6.24 -20.07 14.06
C TYR A 286 -7.50 -20.91 14.21
N HIS A 287 -7.74 -21.82 13.27
CA HIS A 287 -8.47 -23.01 13.62
C HIS A 287 -7.65 -23.71 14.70
N LYS A 288 -8.01 -23.47 15.97
CA LYS A 288 -7.72 -24.45 17.01
C LYS A 288 -8.45 -25.72 16.56
N GLU A 289 -7.70 -26.68 16.03
CA GLU A 289 -8.11 -28.07 16.10
C GLU A 289 -8.28 -28.36 17.60
N GLY A 290 -9.54 -28.39 18.02
CA GLY A 290 -9.92 -28.89 19.33
C GLY A 290 -9.70 -30.39 19.34
N GLY A 291 -8.82 -30.84 20.23
CA GLY A 291 -8.62 -32.25 20.51
C GLY A 291 -9.88 -32.92 21.06
N GLU A 292 -10.05 -34.17 20.59
CA GLU A 292 -10.54 -35.35 21.30
C GLU A 292 -11.82 -35.22 22.14
N ARG A 293 -12.91 -35.80 21.58
CA ARG A 293 -13.75 -36.75 22.34
C ARG A 293 -14.03 -37.96 21.48
N ASP A 294 -13.73 -39.12 22.06
CA ASP A 294 -14.15 -40.44 21.62
C ASP A 294 -15.66 -40.50 21.38
N GLU A 295 -16.08 -41.14 20.28
CA GLU A 295 -17.09 -42.21 20.29
C GLU A 295 -17.25 -42.84 18.89
N GLN A 296 -16.80 -44.09 18.79
CA GLN A 296 -17.36 -45.25 18.10
C GLN A 296 -17.89 -45.15 16.65
N ALA A 297 -17.32 -46.02 15.83
CA ALA A 297 -17.65 -46.34 14.44
C ALA A 297 -19.08 -46.85 14.22
N VAL A 298 -19.70 -46.46 13.08
CA VAL A 298 -20.41 -47.32 12.11
C VAL A 298 -20.40 -46.59 10.75
N GLY A 299 -20.19 -47.33 9.65
CA GLY A 299 -19.93 -46.79 8.32
C GLY A 299 -21.13 -46.63 7.37
N MET A 300 -20.75 -46.55 6.09
CA MET A 300 -21.53 -46.65 4.84
C MET A 300 -22.15 -45.38 4.21
N ALA A 301 -22.01 -45.40 2.87
CA ALA A 301 -22.76 -44.68 1.83
C ALA A 301 -22.31 -43.26 1.47
N GLY A 302 -21.27 -43.19 0.63
CA GLY A 302 -21.07 -42.07 -0.28
C GLY A 302 -22.06 -42.16 -1.44
N THR A 303 -23.00 -41.22 -1.48
CA THR A 303 -23.86 -40.97 -2.64
C THR A 303 -23.54 -39.58 -3.18
N VAL A 304 -23.10 -39.56 -4.43
CA VAL A 304 -22.97 -38.40 -5.31
C VAL A 304 -24.26 -37.58 -5.32
N LEU A 305 -24.19 -36.23 -5.26
CA LEU A 305 -25.15 -35.39 -5.98
C LEU A 305 -24.54 -34.02 -6.33
N LEU A 306 -24.46 -33.78 -7.64
CA LEU A 306 -24.23 -32.51 -8.31
C LEU A 306 -25.38 -31.53 -8.00
N SER A 307 -25.08 -30.23 -7.93
CA SER A 307 -26.06 -29.20 -8.31
C SER A 307 -25.38 -27.91 -8.78
N LEU A 308 -25.36 -27.77 -10.11
CA LEU A 308 -25.30 -26.50 -10.84
C LEU A 308 -26.68 -25.84 -10.77
N GLY A 309 -26.76 -24.52 -10.58
CA GLY A 309 -27.91 -23.75 -11.08
C GLY A 309 -28.39 -22.56 -10.26
N SER A 310 -28.11 -21.37 -10.80
CA SER A 310 -28.94 -20.16 -10.88
C SER A 310 -29.59 -19.57 -9.62
N MET A 311 -29.37 -18.27 -9.40
CA MET A 311 -30.45 -17.40 -8.94
C MET A 311 -30.27 -15.97 -9.47
N VAL A 312 -31.06 -15.65 -10.50
CA VAL A 312 -31.43 -14.28 -10.88
C VAL A 312 -32.92 -14.14 -10.62
N ARG A 313 -33.30 -12.94 -10.14
CA ARG A 313 -34.64 -12.33 -10.11
C ARG A 313 -35.49 -12.60 -8.86
N LYS A 314 -35.63 -11.56 -8.03
CA LYS A 314 -36.86 -10.74 -7.88
C LYS A 314 -36.76 -9.85 -6.63
N ASN A 315 -36.83 -8.54 -6.81
CA ASN A 315 -37.69 -7.69 -5.98
C ASN A 315 -37.84 -6.29 -6.62
N LEU A 316 -39.00 -6.07 -7.23
CA LEU A 316 -39.52 -4.76 -7.64
C LEU A 316 -40.99 -4.79 -7.27
N TYR A 317 -41.37 -4.14 -6.17
CA TYR A 317 -42.71 -3.60 -5.93
C TYR A 317 -42.62 -2.60 -4.77
N ASN A 318 -42.57 -1.30 -5.08
CA ASN A 318 -43.48 -0.27 -4.57
C ASN A 318 -42.98 1.14 -4.89
N LEU A 319 -43.95 2.05 -5.04
CA LEU A 319 -43.90 3.45 -5.52
C LEU A 319 -43.96 3.52 -7.05
N GLY A 320 -45.05 3.91 -7.69
CA GLY A 320 -46.14 4.77 -7.26
C GLY A 320 -46.39 5.73 -8.42
N LEU A 321 -47.33 5.37 -9.29
CA LEU A 321 -47.73 6.11 -10.49
C LEU A 321 -48.23 7.53 -10.12
N ILE A 322 -47.66 8.56 -10.74
CA ILE A 322 -48.36 9.84 -10.95
C ILE A 322 -48.53 10.01 -12.46
N ARG A 323 -49.79 10.20 -12.85
CA ARG A 323 -50.30 10.38 -14.22
C ARG A 323 -49.72 11.63 -14.89
N SER A 324 -49.32 11.48 -16.14
CA SER A 324 -49.14 12.56 -17.12
C SER A 324 -50.49 12.94 -17.75
N TYR A 325 -50.72 14.24 -17.91
CA TYR A 325 -51.84 14.84 -18.63
C TYR A 325 -51.58 14.86 -20.15
N SER A 326 -52.68 14.65 -20.89
CA SER A 326 -52.94 14.87 -22.32
C SER A 326 -52.24 13.98 -23.33
#